data_AF-A0A8H4XKK2-F1
#
_entry.id   AF-A0A8H4XKK2-F1
#
_cell.length_a   1.000
_cell.length_b   1.000
_cell.length_c   1.000
_cell.angle_alpha   90.00
_cell.angle_beta   90.00
_cell.angle_gamma   90.00
#
_symmetry.space_group_name_H-M   'P 1'
#
loop_
_entity.id
_entity.type
_entity.pdbx_description
1 polymer ?
#
loop_
_entity_poly.entity_id
_entity_poly.type
_entity_poly.pdbx_seq_one_letter_code
_entity_poly.pdbx_strand_id
1 'polypeptide(L)'
;MSSTQGQSSSAALLWDHQDLVPLRKVLVDEDLVLLLTPAVVPLNPSSAGTSDPFEPLGQALARTHPWIRHVPFTKDRGITGIHVAFIKRAKVVIFVLTGFSSDEGPLQLDLAELVREVCEDRPLAIVACCKLPEHGVHEFGFQTMLQCPSYSATDLETVAALLARERTIATGHSTEDTLESPLAWPVEIWDYDRDLSEIHTLWAAALPSQFHLGQSALGSLLKRDGYAMHHVIRDPKSGKPVGFCATFTTFADSSGDRLIGSIAAILVHQDFRRRGIGRVLHDECVSKLNKIRGVGRIQIGSTFPRLLYGLPATVSTADWFEKRGWEVNEVVPGKGRPISDWFLRFADSPVPGLASAGLSFRPCQISDAQQVIDMASKESEKKNNFGWYDQYAKTIDSCHMSDVIVGLEGDNLVAAAITYLPDTGSPCAADIPWSGAIGLGIAGVSCICIKGGSSRFLEVVFSADSFLDDDPDMVNRRDSVATRLLLSCRQSLSERGMVGMFVDGVKSDPNVFSSLGKEQFYDMSNAMANEGFAGFRRWAEYKEIWRKV
;
A
#
# COMPACT_ATOMS: atom_id res chain seq x y z
N MET A 1 -12.62 -55.38 -24.57
CA MET A 1 -13.55 -54.65 -23.68
C MET A 1 -12.92 -54.58 -22.29
N SER A 2 -13.24 -53.50 -21.58
CA SER A 2 -12.67 -53.00 -20.30
C SER A 2 -11.30 -52.33 -20.43
N SER A 3 -11.11 -51.09 -19.95
CA SER A 3 -12.05 -50.10 -19.42
C SER A 3 -11.27 -48.80 -19.31
N THR A 4 -11.69 -47.80 -20.07
CA THR A 4 -11.29 -46.39 -19.93
C THR A 4 -11.66 -45.92 -18.53
N GLN A 5 -10.68 -45.76 -17.64
CA GLN A 5 -10.85 -44.99 -16.42
C GLN A 5 -10.82 -43.52 -16.80
N GLY A 6 -11.94 -42.84 -16.56
CA GLY A 6 -12.17 -41.45 -16.93
C GLY A 6 -11.18 -40.49 -16.28
N GLN A 7 -10.60 -39.61 -17.09
CA GLN A 7 -9.95 -38.40 -16.61
C GLN A 7 -10.97 -37.58 -15.81
N SER A 8 -10.69 -37.32 -14.53
CA SER A 8 -11.42 -36.29 -13.78
C SER A 8 -11.14 -34.95 -14.45
N SER A 9 -12.15 -34.35 -15.08
CA SER A 9 -12.06 -33.05 -15.76
C SER A 9 -12.24 -31.87 -14.80
N SER A 10 -12.07 -32.07 -13.49
CA SER A 10 -12.36 -31.09 -12.45
C SER A 10 -11.30 -31.13 -11.36
N ALA A 11 -11.10 -30.00 -10.68
CA ALA A 11 -10.28 -29.92 -9.47
C ALA A 11 -10.73 -30.94 -8.41
N ALA A 12 -9.78 -31.48 -7.67
CA ALA A 12 -9.97 -32.50 -6.65
C ALA A 12 -9.08 -32.25 -5.43
N LEU A 13 -9.62 -32.50 -4.24
CA LEU A 13 -8.85 -32.66 -3.01
C LEU A 13 -8.31 -34.09 -2.99
N LEU A 14 -6.99 -34.26 -3.06
CA LEU A 14 -6.36 -35.58 -3.07
C LEU A 14 -6.29 -36.16 -1.66
N TRP A 15 -5.81 -35.36 -0.71
CA TRP A 15 -5.81 -35.69 0.71
C TRP A 15 -5.72 -34.43 1.57
N ASP A 16 -6.11 -34.58 2.83
CA ASP A 16 -6.05 -33.56 3.87
C ASP A 16 -5.81 -34.24 5.22
N HIS A 17 -4.55 -34.42 5.60
CA HIS A 17 -4.13 -35.10 6.83
C HIS A 17 -4.04 -34.18 8.04
N GLN A 18 -4.17 -32.86 7.83
CA GLN A 18 -4.13 -31.83 8.87
C GLN A 18 -5.51 -31.16 9.10
N ASP A 19 -6.58 -31.76 8.56
CA ASP A 19 -7.97 -31.28 8.68
C ASP A 19 -8.13 -29.77 8.35
N LEU A 20 -7.40 -29.30 7.34
CA LEU A 20 -7.40 -27.90 6.91
C LEU A 20 -8.67 -27.50 6.16
N VAL A 21 -9.35 -28.46 5.52
CA VAL A 21 -10.52 -28.21 4.67
C VAL A 21 -11.82 -28.58 5.41
N PRO A 22 -12.81 -27.66 5.51
CA PRO A 22 -12.80 -26.30 4.96
C PRO A 22 -12.01 -25.30 5.82
N LEU A 23 -11.42 -24.31 5.16
CA LEU A 23 -10.59 -23.28 5.78
C LEU A 23 -11.26 -22.59 6.98
N ARG A 24 -12.57 -22.35 6.92
CA ARG A 24 -13.34 -21.72 8.01
C ARG A 24 -13.32 -22.47 9.35
N LYS A 25 -12.90 -23.74 9.37
CA LYS A 25 -12.75 -24.49 10.65
C LYS A 25 -11.51 -24.06 11.43
N VAL A 26 -10.48 -23.59 10.73
CA VAL A 26 -9.19 -23.22 11.31
C VAL A 26 -8.93 -21.72 11.32
N LEU A 27 -9.72 -20.96 10.56
CA LEU A 27 -9.63 -19.50 10.45
C LEU A 27 -10.74 -18.83 11.28
N VAL A 28 -10.36 -17.79 12.00
CA VAL A 28 -11.29 -16.72 12.44
C VAL A 28 -11.21 -15.53 11.51
N ASP A 29 -12.18 -14.62 11.57
CA ASP A 29 -12.32 -13.44 10.68
C ASP A 29 -11.08 -12.52 10.58
N GLU A 30 -10.09 -12.67 11.43
CA GLU A 30 -8.88 -11.84 11.52
C GLU A 30 -7.59 -12.59 11.12
N ASP A 31 -7.69 -13.91 10.88
CA ASP A 31 -6.54 -14.75 10.55
C ASP A 31 -6.05 -14.52 9.12
N LEU A 32 -4.76 -14.27 8.91
CA LEU A 32 -4.22 -14.08 7.55
C LEU A 32 -4.03 -15.41 6.82
N VAL A 33 -4.52 -15.52 5.58
CA VAL A 33 -4.20 -16.63 4.66
C VAL A 33 -3.21 -16.11 3.61
N LEU A 34 -2.06 -16.76 3.50
CA LEU A 34 -1.06 -16.43 2.47
C LEU A 34 -1.22 -17.35 1.27
N LEU A 35 -1.48 -16.78 0.10
CA LEU A 35 -1.50 -17.46 -1.19
C LEU A 35 -0.20 -17.17 -1.94
N LEU A 36 0.68 -18.16 -2.03
CA LEU A 36 1.95 -18.11 -2.75
C LEU A 36 1.79 -18.73 -4.14
N THR A 37 2.03 -17.96 -5.20
CA THR A 37 1.83 -18.40 -6.58
C THR A 37 3.06 -18.17 -7.46
N PRO A 38 3.35 -19.05 -8.42
CA PRO A 38 4.46 -18.82 -9.35
C PRO A 38 4.08 -17.73 -10.36
N ALA A 39 5.02 -16.84 -10.68
CA ALA A 39 4.87 -15.91 -11.80
C ALA A 39 5.02 -16.69 -13.12
N VAL A 40 3.91 -16.90 -13.83
CA VAL A 40 3.85 -17.68 -15.08
C VAL A 40 3.19 -16.92 -16.22
N VAL A 41 3.37 -17.41 -17.43
CA VAL A 41 2.70 -16.87 -18.62
C VAL A 41 1.22 -17.25 -18.60
N PRO A 42 0.28 -16.31 -18.89
CA PRO A 42 -1.15 -16.63 -19.00
C PRO A 42 -1.46 -17.67 -20.10
N LEU A 43 -2.43 -18.57 -19.85
CA LEU A 43 -2.85 -19.60 -20.82
C LEU A 43 -3.42 -19.01 -22.13
N ASN A 44 -4.07 -17.85 -22.05
CA ASN A 44 -4.70 -17.17 -23.19
C ASN A 44 -4.03 -15.80 -23.44
N PRO A 45 -2.97 -15.75 -24.26
CA PRO A 45 -2.27 -14.50 -24.57
C PRO A 45 -3.12 -13.51 -25.40
N SER A 46 -4.25 -13.96 -25.97
CA SER A 46 -5.17 -13.14 -26.79
C SER A 46 -6.10 -12.24 -25.97
N SER A 47 -6.28 -12.55 -24.68
CA SER A 47 -7.05 -11.77 -23.71
C SER A 47 -6.10 -11.06 -22.73
N ALA A 48 -5.02 -10.48 -23.27
CA ALA A 48 -3.97 -9.79 -22.53
C ALA A 48 -4.49 -8.49 -21.86
N GLY A 49 -5.25 -8.67 -20.78
CA GLY A 49 -5.12 -7.79 -19.63
C GLY A 49 -3.84 -8.18 -18.89
N THR A 50 -3.17 -7.21 -18.29
CA THR A 50 -1.97 -7.33 -17.45
C THR A 50 -2.25 -8.04 -16.11
N SER A 51 -3.18 -9.00 -16.08
CA SER A 51 -3.73 -9.65 -14.89
C SER A 51 -2.91 -10.89 -14.54
N ASP A 52 -2.62 -11.05 -13.25
CA ASP A 52 -1.95 -12.23 -12.70
C ASP A 52 -2.78 -13.49 -13.02
N PRO A 53 -2.22 -14.55 -13.63
CA PRO A 53 -2.95 -15.79 -13.95
C PRO A 53 -3.66 -16.43 -12.74
N PHE A 54 -3.20 -16.15 -11.53
CA PHE A 54 -3.77 -16.67 -10.28
C PHE A 54 -4.70 -15.69 -9.57
N GLU A 55 -4.93 -14.49 -10.12
CA GLU A 55 -5.91 -13.53 -9.62
C GLU A 55 -7.29 -14.19 -9.38
N PRO A 56 -7.83 -15.07 -10.27
CA PRO A 56 -9.10 -15.74 -10.02
C PRO A 56 -9.13 -16.58 -8.74
N LEU A 57 -8.01 -17.24 -8.39
CA LEU A 57 -7.92 -18.03 -7.15
C LEU A 57 -7.98 -17.12 -5.92
N GLY A 58 -7.18 -16.05 -5.92
CA GLY A 58 -7.15 -15.07 -4.84
C GLY A 58 -8.52 -14.42 -4.62
N GLN A 59 -9.17 -13.98 -5.71
CA GLN A 59 -10.51 -13.40 -5.68
C GLN A 59 -11.55 -14.38 -5.14
N ALA A 60 -11.55 -15.63 -5.62
CA ALA A 60 -12.51 -16.63 -5.19
C ALA A 60 -12.34 -17.01 -3.70
N LEU A 61 -11.11 -17.09 -3.20
CA LEU A 61 -10.84 -17.28 -1.77
C LEU A 61 -11.29 -16.07 -0.94
N ALA A 62 -11.08 -14.85 -1.44
CA ALA A 62 -11.46 -13.61 -0.75
C ALA A 62 -12.97 -13.47 -0.55
N ARG A 63 -13.80 -14.13 -1.39
CA ARG A 63 -15.25 -14.22 -1.19
C ARG A 63 -15.64 -15.00 0.08
N THR A 64 -14.79 -15.93 0.52
CA THR A 64 -15.04 -16.77 1.70
C THR A 64 -14.33 -16.25 2.94
N HIS A 65 -13.14 -15.68 2.77
CA HIS A 65 -12.33 -15.19 3.88
C HIS A 65 -11.61 -13.88 3.47
N PRO A 66 -11.83 -12.74 4.15
CA PRO A 66 -11.40 -11.44 3.65
C PRO A 66 -9.88 -11.21 3.69
N TRP A 67 -9.13 -11.97 4.50
CA TRP A 67 -7.68 -11.79 4.66
C TRP A 67 -6.88 -12.75 3.79
N ILE A 68 -7.08 -12.69 2.47
CA ILE A 68 -6.20 -13.38 1.52
C ILE A 68 -5.08 -12.45 1.11
N ARG A 69 -3.85 -12.86 1.36
CA ARG A 69 -2.65 -12.20 0.90
C ARG A 69 -2.03 -12.99 -0.23
N HIS A 70 -2.19 -12.50 -1.46
CA HIS A 70 -1.58 -13.07 -2.64
C HIS A 70 -0.17 -12.50 -2.84
N VAL A 71 0.83 -13.38 -2.90
CA VAL A 71 2.24 -13.02 -3.09
C VAL A 71 2.85 -13.91 -4.17
N PRO A 72 3.19 -13.35 -5.35
CA PRO A 72 3.83 -14.11 -6.39
C PRO A 72 5.32 -14.34 -6.09
N PHE A 73 5.85 -15.50 -6.46
CA PHE A 73 7.27 -15.81 -6.48
C PHE A 73 7.75 -16.07 -7.91
N THR A 74 8.97 -15.63 -8.23
CA THR A 74 9.58 -15.84 -9.56
C THR A 74 10.64 -16.93 -9.50
N LYS A 75 10.88 -17.62 -10.61
CA LYS A 75 11.97 -18.60 -10.74
C LYS A 75 13.34 -18.05 -10.33
N ASP A 76 13.66 -16.83 -10.78
CA ASP A 76 15.00 -16.26 -10.58
C ASP A 76 15.30 -15.86 -9.14
N ARG A 77 14.26 -15.50 -8.37
CA ARG A 77 14.40 -15.05 -6.96
C ARG A 77 13.93 -16.07 -5.92
N GLY A 78 13.13 -17.06 -6.32
CA GLY A 78 12.56 -18.07 -5.43
C GLY A 78 11.84 -17.48 -4.21
N ILE A 79 11.92 -18.19 -3.09
CA ILE A 79 11.38 -17.77 -1.79
C ILE A 79 12.41 -16.90 -1.08
N THR A 80 12.22 -15.60 -1.22
CA THR A 80 13.03 -14.56 -0.55
C THR A 80 12.63 -14.34 0.92
N GLY A 81 13.41 -13.53 1.65
CA GLY A 81 13.09 -13.11 3.02
C GLY A 81 11.72 -12.42 3.16
N ILE A 82 11.21 -11.78 2.10
CA ILE A 82 9.86 -11.20 2.07
C ILE A 82 8.79 -12.30 2.16
N HIS A 83 8.96 -13.39 1.42
CA HIS A 83 8.05 -14.53 1.47
C HIS A 83 8.08 -15.19 2.85
N VAL A 84 9.26 -15.37 3.42
CA VAL A 84 9.45 -15.88 4.79
C VAL A 84 8.71 -15.01 5.81
N ALA A 85 8.82 -13.69 5.68
CA ALA A 85 8.12 -12.73 6.52
C ALA A 85 6.59 -12.88 6.43
N PHE A 86 6.03 -13.11 5.24
CA PHE A 86 4.61 -13.41 5.07
C PHE A 86 4.21 -14.75 5.68
N ILE A 87 5.00 -15.80 5.46
CA ILE A 87 4.73 -17.15 5.97
C ILE A 87 4.65 -17.14 7.50
N LYS A 88 5.49 -16.35 8.18
CA LYS A 88 5.50 -16.22 9.66
C LYS A 88 4.26 -15.51 10.24
N ARG A 89 3.53 -14.75 9.43
CA ARG A 89 2.34 -13.99 9.85
C ARG A 89 1.03 -14.66 9.48
N ALA A 90 1.06 -15.50 8.45
CA ALA A 90 -0.09 -16.24 8.00
C ALA A 90 -0.49 -17.31 9.03
N LYS A 91 -1.80 -17.44 9.25
CA LYS A 91 -2.41 -18.57 9.95
C LYS A 91 -2.36 -19.83 9.09
N VAL A 92 -2.59 -19.67 7.79
CA VAL A 92 -2.59 -20.74 6.78
C VAL A 92 -1.81 -20.28 5.56
N VAL A 93 -1.01 -21.18 4.99
CA VAL A 93 -0.30 -20.96 3.72
C VAL A 93 -0.86 -21.88 2.64
N ILE A 94 -1.14 -21.32 1.47
CA ILE A 94 -1.53 -22.04 0.26
C ILE A 94 -0.41 -21.80 -0.76
N PHE A 95 0.24 -22.87 -1.21
CA PHE A 95 1.32 -22.81 -2.18
C PHE A 95 0.89 -23.45 -3.50
N VAL A 96 1.00 -22.71 -4.59
CA VAL A 96 0.58 -23.16 -5.92
C VAL A 96 1.76 -23.68 -6.73
N LEU A 97 1.54 -24.80 -7.40
CA LEU A 97 2.48 -25.44 -8.33
C LEU A 97 1.88 -25.47 -9.74
N THR A 98 2.68 -25.17 -10.76
CA THR A 98 2.22 -25.21 -12.17
C THR A 98 2.83 -26.32 -13.00
N GLY A 99 3.80 -27.06 -12.47
CA GLY A 99 4.38 -28.19 -13.17
C GLY A 99 5.11 -29.15 -12.24
N PHE A 100 4.92 -30.46 -12.48
CA PHE A 100 5.75 -31.53 -11.89
C PHE A 100 6.64 -32.21 -12.95
N SER A 101 6.17 -32.25 -14.22
CA SER A 101 6.85 -32.94 -15.33
C SER A 101 7.53 -32.00 -16.32
N SER A 102 7.55 -30.69 -16.05
CA SER A 102 8.32 -29.70 -16.78
C SER A 102 9.74 -29.60 -16.22
N ASP A 103 10.69 -29.06 -16.99
CA ASP A 103 12.04 -28.72 -16.53
C ASP A 103 12.03 -27.83 -15.26
N GLU A 104 10.92 -27.13 -15.01
CA GLU A 104 10.71 -26.25 -13.86
C GLU A 104 10.09 -26.94 -12.62
N GLY A 105 9.62 -28.19 -12.76
CA GLY A 105 8.94 -28.90 -11.68
C GLY A 105 9.81 -29.19 -10.45
N PRO A 106 11.06 -29.68 -10.62
CA PRO A 106 11.97 -29.87 -9.49
C PRO A 106 12.22 -28.59 -8.69
N LEU A 107 12.42 -27.46 -9.38
CA LEU A 107 12.63 -26.15 -8.73
C LEU A 107 11.42 -25.73 -7.89
N GLN A 108 10.19 -25.84 -8.42
CA GLN A 108 9.01 -25.45 -7.64
C GLN A 108 8.76 -26.38 -6.45
N LEU A 109 9.15 -27.66 -6.57
CA LEU A 109 9.09 -28.62 -5.48
C LEU A 109 10.10 -28.29 -4.37
N ASP A 110 11.34 -27.94 -4.74
CA ASP A 110 12.36 -27.47 -3.79
C ASP A 110 11.88 -26.22 -3.04
N LEU A 111 11.20 -25.30 -3.74
CA LEU A 111 10.60 -24.12 -3.12
C LEU A 111 9.42 -24.48 -2.20
N ALA A 112 8.57 -25.45 -2.58
CA ALA A 112 7.48 -25.92 -1.73
C ALA A 112 8.01 -26.55 -0.43
N GLU A 113 9.13 -27.28 -0.52
CA GLU A 113 9.80 -27.89 0.64
C GLU A 113 10.41 -26.83 1.56
N LEU A 114 11.06 -25.82 0.98
CA LEU A 114 11.54 -24.66 1.73
C LEU A 114 10.38 -23.92 2.43
N VAL A 115 9.23 -23.75 1.76
CA VAL A 115 8.04 -23.15 2.40
C VAL A 115 7.54 -24.02 3.54
N ARG A 116 7.53 -25.35 3.39
CA ARG A 116 7.16 -26.30 4.45
C ARG A 116 8.05 -26.13 5.69
N GLU A 117 9.36 -26.00 5.50
CA GLU A 117 10.30 -25.75 6.61
C GLU A 117 10.01 -24.44 7.33
N VAL A 118 9.72 -23.37 6.57
CA VAL A 118 9.44 -22.03 7.13
C VAL A 118 8.06 -21.93 7.80
N CYS A 119 7.10 -22.77 7.38
CA CYS A 119 5.78 -22.86 7.98
C CYS A 119 5.83 -23.34 9.43
N GLU A 120 6.83 -24.14 9.81
CA GLU A 120 6.91 -24.77 11.14
C GLU A 120 5.59 -25.53 11.43
N ASP A 121 4.82 -25.13 12.44
CA ASP A 121 3.54 -25.74 12.82
C ASP A 121 2.33 -25.18 12.04
N ARG A 122 2.53 -24.22 11.12
CA ARG A 122 1.45 -23.56 10.40
C ARG A 122 0.93 -24.45 9.26
N PRO A 123 -0.40 -24.61 9.12
CA PRO A 123 -0.97 -25.42 8.04
C PRO A 123 -0.55 -24.94 6.65
N LEU A 124 -0.07 -25.88 5.84
CA LEU A 124 0.33 -25.68 4.43
C LEU A 124 -0.51 -26.54 3.49
N ALA A 125 -1.23 -25.91 2.57
CA ALA A 125 -1.89 -26.59 1.45
C ALA A 125 -1.08 -26.43 0.16
N ILE A 126 -0.89 -27.53 -0.56
CA ILE A 126 -0.33 -27.52 -1.92
C ILE A 126 -1.46 -27.58 -2.94
N VAL A 127 -1.47 -26.66 -3.90
CA VAL A 127 -2.42 -26.65 -5.04
C VAL A 127 -1.64 -26.89 -6.32
N ALA A 128 -1.73 -28.11 -6.88
CA ALA A 128 -1.10 -28.46 -8.14
C ALA A 128 -2.03 -28.16 -9.33
N CYS A 129 -1.70 -27.13 -10.10
CA CYS A 129 -2.39 -26.73 -11.34
C CYS A 129 -1.82 -27.44 -12.57
N CYS A 130 -1.59 -28.75 -12.45
CA CYS A 130 -1.00 -29.58 -13.50
C CYS A 130 -1.26 -31.08 -13.28
N LYS A 131 -0.89 -31.91 -14.26
CA LYS A 131 -0.92 -33.36 -14.10
C LYS A 131 0.21 -33.80 -13.14
N LEU A 132 -0.18 -34.50 -12.08
CA LEU A 132 0.75 -35.16 -11.15
C LEU A 132 1.21 -36.51 -11.71
N PRO A 133 2.43 -36.97 -11.35
CA PRO A 133 2.88 -38.31 -11.71
C PRO A 133 1.96 -39.36 -11.07
N GLU A 134 1.65 -40.43 -11.81
CA GLU A 134 0.67 -41.44 -11.38
C GLU A 134 1.13 -42.23 -10.14
N HIS A 135 2.44 -42.20 -9.85
CA HIS A 135 3.10 -42.90 -8.74
C HIS A 135 4.07 -41.93 -8.06
N GLY A 136 4.22 -42.02 -6.73
CA GLY A 136 5.23 -41.26 -5.98
C GLY A 136 4.79 -39.90 -5.40
N VAL A 137 3.56 -39.42 -5.68
CA VAL A 137 3.11 -38.10 -5.13
C VAL A 137 3.07 -38.08 -3.59
N HIS A 138 2.78 -39.22 -2.96
CA HIS A 138 2.80 -39.33 -1.50
C HIS A 138 4.21 -39.25 -0.90
N GLU A 139 5.26 -39.46 -1.70
CA GLU A 139 6.66 -39.39 -1.23
C GLU A 139 7.08 -37.94 -0.92
N PHE A 140 6.36 -36.94 -1.42
CA PHE A 140 6.62 -35.52 -1.15
C PHE A 140 6.18 -35.07 0.26
N GLY A 141 5.44 -35.88 1.02
CA GLY A 141 5.18 -35.64 2.45
C GLY A 141 4.27 -34.45 2.82
N PHE A 142 3.66 -33.76 1.85
CA PHE A 142 2.75 -32.64 2.12
C PHE A 142 1.44 -33.09 2.78
N GLN A 143 0.97 -32.35 3.78
CA GLN A 143 -0.18 -32.74 4.62
C GLN A 143 -1.54 -32.50 3.95
N THR A 144 -1.68 -31.44 3.14
CA THR A 144 -2.90 -31.19 2.35
C THR A 144 -2.52 -30.94 0.91
N MET A 145 -3.12 -31.68 -0.02
CA MET A 145 -2.85 -31.56 -1.45
C MET A 145 -4.13 -31.53 -2.28
N LEU A 146 -4.24 -30.52 -3.12
CA LEU A 146 -5.28 -30.34 -4.12
C LEU A 146 -4.65 -30.41 -5.50
N GLN A 147 -5.43 -30.88 -6.47
CA GLN A 147 -5.03 -30.92 -7.87
C GLN A 147 -6.12 -30.29 -8.73
N CYS A 148 -5.74 -29.56 -9.77
CA CYS A 148 -6.64 -29.18 -10.85
C CYS A 148 -5.95 -29.32 -12.21
N PRO A 149 -6.71 -29.48 -13.31
CA PRO A 149 -6.14 -29.74 -14.64
C PRO A 149 -5.20 -28.64 -15.14
N SER A 150 -5.52 -27.37 -14.84
CA SER A 150 -4.77 -26.20 -15.26
C SER A 150 -4.99 -25.03 -14.29
N TYR A 151 -4.33 -23.91 -14.54
CA TYR A 151 -4.58 -22.63 -13.86
C TYR A 151 -5.57 -21.74 -14.64
N SER A 152 -6.57 -22.36 -15.30
CA SER A 152 -7.70 -21.61 -15.87
C SER A 152 -8.55 -21.00 -14.75
N ALA A 153 -9.23 -19.88 -15.02
CA ALA A 153 -10.08 -19.23 -14.01
C ALA A 153 -11.12 -20.20 -13.41
N THR A 154 -11.75 -21.04 -14.25
CA THR A 154 -12.73 -22.04 -13.82
C THR A 154 -12.11 -23.11 -12.91
N ASP A 155 -10.91 -23.59 -13.23
CA ASP A 155 -10.21 -24.58 -12.39
C ASP A 155 -9.85 -23.98 -11.02
N LEU A 156 -9.33 -22.74 -11.03
CA LEU A 156 -8.95 -22.01 -9.82
C LEU A 156 -10.16 -21.68 -8.92
N GLU A 157 -11.28 -21.27 -9.50
CA GLU A 157 -12.54 -21.07 -8.76
C GLU A 157 -13.04 -22.39 -8.14
N THR A 158 -12.86 -23.51 -8.84
CA THR A 158 -13.21 -24.84 -8.32
C THR A 158 -12.30 -25.24 -7.15
N VAL A 159 -11.01 -24.93 -7.22
CA VAL A 159 -10.06 -25.11 -6.09
C VAL A 159 -10.51 -24.29 -4.88
N ALA A 160 -10.84 -23.01 -5.06
CA ALA A 160 -11.33 -22.16 -3.98
C ALA A 160 -12.61 -22.73 -3.34
N ALA A 161 -13.55 -23.21 -4.18
CA ALA A 161 -14.77 -23.84 -3.71
C ALA A 161 -14.49 -25.12 -2.89
N LEU A 162 -13.50 -25.94 -3.28
CA LEU A 162 -13.09 -27.11 -2.50
C LEU A 162 -12.52 -26.73 -1.14
N LEU A 163 -11.66 -25.71 -1.08
CA LEU A 163 -11.09 -25.18 0.16
C LEU A 163 -12.16 -24.58 1.09
N ALA A 164 -13.29 -24.12 0.53
CA ALA A 164 -14.42 -23.55 1.27
C ALA A 164 -15.51 -24.56 1.65
N ARG A 165 -15.48 -25.79 1.13
CA ARG A 165 -16.61 -26.74 1.20
C ARG A 165 -16.69 -27.49 2.53
N GLU A 166 -17.86 -27.43 3.18
CA GLU A 166 -18.21 -28.32 4.29
C GLU A 166 -18.53 -29.74 3.81
N ARG A 167 -18.13 -30.76 4.59
CA ARG A 167 -18.78 -32.07 4.53
C ARG A 167 -20.17 -31.90 5.13
N THR A 168 -21.20 -31.95 4.29
CA THR A 168 -22.60 -31.74 4.68
C THR A 168 -23.05 -32.81 5.68
N ILE A 169 -23.35 -32.41 6.92
CA ILE A 169 -24.44 -33.02 7.69
C ILE A 169 -25.57 -31.99 7.65
N ALA A 170 -26.70 -32.39 7.12
CA ALA A 170 -27.84 -31.53 6.85
C ALA A 170 -28.66 -31.28 8.12
N THR A 171 -28.84 -30.01 8.48
CA THR A 171 -29.98 -29.40 9.20
C THR A 171 -29.81 -27.88 9.02
N GLY A 172 -30.78 -27.03 8.73
CA GLY A 172 -32.24 -27.04 8.85
C GLY A 172 -32.62 -25.64 9.35
N HIS A 173 -33.24 -24.83 8.49
CA HIS A 173 -33.53 -23.40 8.66
C HIS A 173 -34.37 -23.02 9.90
N SER A 174 -34.28 -21.76 10.33
CA SER A 174 -35.47 -20.97 10.69
C SER A 174 -35.18 -19.46 10.72
N THR A 175 -36.12 -18.73 10.12
CA THR A 175 -36.31 -17.28 10.13
C THR A 175 -37.33 -16.93 11.22
N GLU A 176 -37.17 -15.82 11.96
CA GLU A 176 -38.32 -15.02 12.37
C GLU A 176 -37.97 -13.61 12.87
N ASP A 177 -38.83 -12.74 12.37
CA ASP A 177 -39.27 -11.36 12.58
C ASP A 177 -38.78 -10.33 13.61
N THR A 178 -39.16 -9.13 13.19
CA THR A 178 -38.71 -7.76 13.47
C THR A 178 -39.35 -7.16 14.73
N LEU A 179 -38.52 -6.51 15.56
CA LEU A 179 -38.91 -5.41 16.46
C LEU A 179 -38.05 -4.21 16.07
N GLU A 180 -38.66 -3.05 15.78
CA GLU A 180 -37.96 -1.82 15.38
C GLU A 180 -37.06 -1.31 16.52
N SER A 181 -35.85 -1.86 16.52
CA SER A 181 -34.68 -1.39 17.24
C SER A 181 -34.18 -0.09 16.57
N PRO A 182 -33.57 0.86 17.30
CA PRO A 182 -32.94 2.04 16.68
C PRO A 182 -32.12 1.62 15.47
N LEU A 183 -32.45 2.20 14.29
CA LEU A 183 -31.86 1.88 12.97
C LEU A 183 -30.39 1.47 13.13
N ALA A 184 -30.15 0.16 13.18
CA ALA A 184 -28.80 -0.36 13.17
C ALA A 184 -28.22 0.01 11.82
N TRP A 185 -27.02 0.60 11.82
CA TRP A 185 -26.29 0.86 10.58
C TRP A 185 -25.31 -0.30 10.38
N PRO A 186 -25.73 -1.42 9.74
CA PRO A 186 -24.86 -2.56 9.55
C PRO A 186 -23.66 -2.18 8.70
N VAL A 187 -22.48 -2.63 9.12
CA VAL A 187 -21.25 -2.46 8.35
C VAL A 187 -21.05 -3.68 7.47
N GLU A 188 -20.94 -3.45 6.17
CA GLU A 188 -20.67 -4.47 5.17
C GLU A 188 -19.25 -4.31 4.61
N ILE A 189 -18.68 -5.42 4.13
CA ILE A 189 -17.44 -5.39 3.35
C ILE A 189 -17.74 -4.74 2.00
N TRP A 190 -16.88 -3.80 1.61
CA TRP A 190 -16.93 -3.19 0.29
C TRP A 190 -16.55 -4.20 -0.79
N ASP A 191 -17.31 -4.22 -1.87
CA ASP A 191 -17.08 -5.07 -3.03
C ASP A 191 -16.78 -4.20 -4.26
N TYR A 192 -15.68 -4.49 -4.96
CA TYR A 192 -15.21 -3.67 -6.07
C TYR A 192 -16.25 -3.56 -7.19
N ASP A 193 -16.76 -4.69 -7.67
CA ASP A 193 -17.65 -4.76 -8.84
C ASP A 193 -19.01 -4.14 -8.54
N ARG A 194 -19.52 -4.35 -7.33
CA ARG A 194 -20.82 -3.85 -6.88
C ARG A 194 -20.79 -2.37 -6.49
N ASP A 195 -19.73 -1.92 -5.81
CA ASP A 195 -19.80 -0.67 -5.04
C ASP A 195 -19.02 0.48 -5.66
N LEU A 196 -18.06 0.23 -6.56
CA LEU A 196 -17.14 1.27 -7.06
C LEU A 196 -17.86 2.50 -7.63
N SER A 197 -18.93 2.33 -8.41
CA SER A 197 -19.64 3.44 -9.05
C SER A 197 -20.32 4.37 -8.04
N GLU A 198 -21.01 3.81 -7.05
CA GLU A 198 -21.67 4.59 -5.99
C GLU A 198 -20.64 5.19 -5.03
N ILE A 199 -19.54 4.49 -4.75
CA ILE A 199 -18.42 5.02 -3.95
C ILE A 199 -17.71 6.16 -4.66
N HIS A 200 -17.52 6.10 -5.98
CA HIS A 200 -16.98 7.20 -6.76
C HIS A 200 -17.88 8.44 -6.70
N THR A 201 -19.20 8.24 -6.77
CA THR A 201 -20.18 9.32 -6.60
C THR A 201 -20.10 9.93 -5.21
N LEU A 202 -20.07 9.09 -4.16
CA LEU A 202 -19.93 9.53 -2.77
C LEU A 202 -18.60 10.28 -2.53
N TRP A 203 -17.51 9.81 -3.13
CA TRP A 203 -16.19 10.43 -3.09
C TRP A 203 -16.23 11.86 -3.64
N ALA A 204 -16.73 12.03 -4.86
CA ALA A 204 -16.84 13.33 -5.50
C ALA A 204 -17.77 14.30 -4.73
N ALA A 205 -18.85 13.78 -4.15
CA ALA A 205 -19.79 14.58 -3.36
C ALA A 205 -19.24 14.98 -1.98
N ALA A 206 -18.37 14.17 -1.38
CA ALA A 206 -17.88 14.39 -0.02
C ALA A 206 -16.59 15.19 0.06
N LEU A 207 -15.76 15.16 -0.98
CA LEU A 207 -14.43 15.79 -0.99
C LEU A 207 -14.37 17.02 -1.91
N PRO A 208 -13.50 18.00 -1.58
CA PRO A 208 -13.20 19.11 -2.48
C PRO A 208 -12.76 18.64 -3.87
N SER A 209 -13.04 19.44 -4.91
CA SER A 209 -12.78 19.09 -6.31
C SER A 209 -11.32 18.78 -6.63
N GLN A 210 -10.38 19.34 -5.87
CA GLN A 210 -8.96 19.04 -6.02
C GLN A 210 -8.62 17.56 -5.74
N PHE A 211 -9.44 16.87 -4.94
CA PHE A 211 -9.25 15.45 -4.61
C PHE A 211 -10.13 14.53 -5.47
N HIS A 212 -10.73 15.05 -6.55
CA HIS A 212 -11.53 14.22 -7.45
C HIS A 212 -10.63 13.37 -8.33
N LEU A 213 -10.99 12.11 -8.48
CA LEU A 213 -10.31 11.14 -9.33
C LEU A 213 -11.33 10.56 -10.31
N GLY A 214 -10.87 10.13 -11.49
CA GLY A 214 -11.70 9.30 -12.37
C GLY A 214 -12.07 7.98 -11.70
N GLN A 215 -13.21 7.39 -12.04
CA GLN A 215 -13.68 6.14 -11.44
C GLN A 215 -12.65 5.01 -11.55
N SER A 216 -12.01 4.85 -12.72
CA SER A 216 -10.96 3.85 -12.91
C SER A 216 -9.75 4.10 -12.01
N ALA A 217 -9.26 5.35 -11.94
CA ALA A 217 -8.11 5.71 -11.11
C ALA A 217 -8.39 5.47 -9.62
N LEU A 218 -9.58 5.87 -9.15
CA LEU A 218 -10.02 5.58 -7.79
C LEU A 218 -10.12 4.08 -7.54
N GLY A 219 -10.69 3.33 -8.47
CA GLY A 219 -10.81 1.87 -8.40
C GLY A 219 -9.46 1.17 -8.24
N SER A 220 -8.46 1.53 -9.06
CA SER A 220 -7.10 0.96 -8.99
C SER A 220 -6.37 1.28 -7.67
N LEU A 221 -6.71 2.39 -7.02
CA LEU A 221 -6.15 2.74 -5.71
C LEU A 221 -6.85 1.98 -4.57
N LEU A 222 -8.16 1.76 -4.68
CA LEU A 222 -8.94 1.05 -3.66
C LEU A 222 -8.74 -0.48 -3.74
N LYS A 223 -8.61 -1.04 -4.94
CA LYS A 223 -8.38 -2.49 -5.15
C LYS A 223 -6.92 -2.84 -4.86
N ARG A 224 -6.56 -3.05 -3.60
CA ARG A 224 -5.23 -3.51 -3.15
C ARG A 224 -5.32 -4.81 -2.37
N ASP A 225 -5.33 -5.92 -3.09
CA ASP A 225 -5.56 -7.24 -2.50
C ASP A 225 -4.55 -7.56 -1.38
N GLY A 226 -5.09 -8.03 -0.25
CA GLY A 226 -4.35 -8.34 0.97
C GLY A 226 -3.79 -7.13 1.75
N TYR A 227 -4.00 -5.89 1.28
CA TYR A 227 -3.66 -4.66 2.01
C TYR A 227 -4.91 -3.83 2.34
N ALA A 228 -5.92 -3.83 1.48
CA ALA A 228 -7.13 -3.04 1.61
C ALA A 228 -8.23 -3.79 2.38
N MET A 229 -8.91 -3.09 3.28
CA MET A 229 -10.12 -3.60 3.95
C MET A 229 -11.22 -2.54 4.05
N HIS A 230 -11.88 -2.31 2.94
CA HIS A 230 -12.84 -1.23 2.85
C HIS A 230 -14.21 -1.68 3.36
N HIS A 231 -14.95 -0.74 3.95
CA HIS A 231 -16.27 -1.02 4.51
C HIS A 231 -17.28 0.01 4.05
N VAL A 232 -18.53 -0.43 3.89
CA VAL A 232 -19.67 0.38 3.49
C VAL A 232 -20.81 0.26 4.49
N ILE A 233 -21.63 1.30 4.57
CA ILE A 233 -22.94 1.26 5.23
C ILE A 233 -23.97 1.67 4.18
N ARG A 234 -25.04 0.89 4.06
CA ARG A 234 -26.14 1.17 3.13
C ARG A 234 -27.33 1.77 3.84
N ASP A 235 -28.10 2.58 3.11
CA ASP A 235 -29.43 2.97 3.54
C ASP A 235 -30.37 1.76 3.44
N PRO A 236 -31.00 1.32 4.56
CA PRO A 236 -31.89 0.16 4.55
C PRO A 236 -33.07 0.29 3.58
N LYS A 237 -33.46 1.52 3.22
CA LYS A 237 -34.59 1.76 2.31
C LYS A 237 -34.21 1.64 0.84
N SER A 238 -33.09 2.23 0.44
CA SER A 238 -32.65 2.28 -0.96
C SER A 238 -31.61 1.22 -1.34
N GLY A 239 -30.95 0.60 -0.36
CA GLY A 239 -29.82 -0.31 -0.59
C GLY A 239 -28.54 0.39 -1.08
N LYS A 240 -28.56 1.72 -1.23
CA LYS A 240 -27.42 2.48 -1.74
C LYS A 240 -26.38 2.72 -0.64
N PRO A 241 -25.07 2.68 -0.95
CA PRO A 241 -24.03 3.09 -0.02
C PRO A 241 -24.21 4.56 0.40
N VAL A 242 -24.31 4.79 1.71
CA VAL A 242 -24.41 6.14 2.32
C VAL A 242 -23.25 6.45 3.26
N GLY A 243 -22.43 5.45 3.58
CA GLY A 243 -21.17 5.61 4.29
C GLY A 243 -20.11 4.69 3.69
N PHE A 244 -18.85 5.15 3.71
CA PHE A 244 -17.70 4.41 3.22
C PHE A 244 -16.47 4.71 4.07
N CYS A 245 -15.69 3.68 4.37
CA CYS A 245 -14.39 3.79 5.03
C CYS A 245 -13.35 3.03 4.23
N ALA A 246 -12.37 3.75 3.68
CA ALA A 246 -11.21 3.17 3.03
C ALA A 246 -10.11 2.93 4.07
N THR A 247 -9.61 1.71 4.13
CA THR A 247 -8.51 1.33 5.02
C THR A 247 -7.44 0.53 4.30
N PHE A 248 -6.19 0.68 4.73
CA PHE A 248 -5.04 -0.07 4.22
C PHE A 248 -4.14 -0.53 5.37
N THR A 249 -3.42 -1.62 5.17
CA THR A 249 -2.22 -1.96 5.95
C THR A 249 -0.98 -1.76 5.08
N THR A 250 0.12 -1.28 5.67
CA THR A 250 1.41 -1.13 4.98
C THR A 250 2.54 -1.53 5.90
N PHE A 251 3.66 -2.02 5.35
CA PHE A 251 4.84 -2.28 6.15
C PHE A 251 5.46 -0.98 6.66
N ALA A 252 5.86 -1.01 7.93
CA ALA A 252 6.54 0.10 8.55
C ALA A 252 7.99 0.18 8.08
N ASP A 253 8.65 -0.97 7.97
CA ASP A 253 10.09 -1.09 7.76
C ASP A 253 10.45 -2.36 6.96
N SER A 254 11.75 -2.56 6.74
CA SER A 254 12.29 -3.69 5.98
C SER A 254 12.20 -5.04 6.68
N SER A 255 11.85 -5.09 7.98
CA SER A 255 11.65 -6.37 8.69
C SER A 255 10.40 -7.09 8.19
N GLY A 256 9.44 -6.31 7.67
CA GLY A 256 8.10 -6.76 7.36
C GLY A 256 7.24 -7.03 8.58
N ASP A 257 7.77 -7.18 9.80
CA ASP A 257 7.00 -7.63 10.98
C ASP A 257 6.10 -6.55 11.58
N ARG A 258 6.34 -5.31 11.19
CA ARG A 258 5.65 -4.14 11.70
C ARG A 258 4.78 -3.55 10.61
N LEU A 259 3.50 -3.40 10.93
CA LEU A 259 2.47 -2.86 10.06
C LEU A 259 1.95 -1.53 10.60
N ILE A 260 1.37 -0.77 9.68
CA ILE A 260 0.63 0.46 9.96
C ILE A 260 -0.77 0.29 9.41
N GLY A 261 -1.76 0.42 10.28
CA GLY A 261 -3.15 0.55 9.88
C GLY A 261 -3.44 1.98 9.45
N SER A 262 -4.04 2.14 8.28
CA SER A 262 -4.42 3.44 7.73
C SER A 262 -5.93 3.52 7.61
N ILE A 263 -6.50 4.62 8.10
CA ILE A 263 -7.87 5.04 7.76
C ILE A 263 -7.72 6.14 6.72
N ALA A 264 -7.69 5.73 5.45
CA ALA A 264 -7.38 6.60 4.32
C ALA A 264 -8.46 7.67 4.11
N ALA A 265 -9.73 7.29 4.26
CA ALA A 265 -10.87 8.20 4.19
C ALA A 265 -12.08 7.63 4.92
N ILE A 266 -12.88 8.49 5.56
CA ILE A 266 -14.22 8.17 6.05
C ILE A 266 -15.19 9.18 5.43
N LEU A 267 -16.12 8.68 4.62
CA LEU A 267 -17.09 9.49 3.89
C LEU A 267 -18.51 9.12 4.32
N VAL A 268 -19.36 10.14 4.48
CA VAL A 268 -20.79 9.96 4.77
C VAL A 268 -21.58 10.93 3.89
N HIS A 269 -22.59 10.38 3.20
CA HIS A 269 -23.48 11.14 2.35
C HIS A 269 -24.12 12.29 3.14
N GLN A 270 -24.21 13.48 2.53
CA GLN A 270 -24.61 14.71 3.24
C GLN A 270 -25.94 14.57 3.99
N ASP A 271 -26.94 13.96 3.36
CA ASP A 271 -28.28 13.78 3.93
C ASP A 271 -28.33 12.76 5.08
N PHE A 272 -27.28 11.95 5.22
CA PHE A 272 -27.15 10.88 6.22
C PHE A 272 -26.15 11.24 7.32
N ARG A 273 -25.55 12.44 7.29
CA ARG A 273 -24.66 12.92 8.36
C ARG A 273 -25.41 13.10 9.68
N ARG A 274 -24.66 13.10 10.79
CA ARG A 274 -25.17 13.23 12.17
C ARG A 274 -26.11 12.10 12.63
N ARG A 275 -26.17 10.97 11.90
CA ARG A 275 -26.98 9.78 12.26
C ARG A 275 -26.18 8.63 12.88
N GLY A 276 -24.91 8.85 13.21
CA GLY A 276 -24.04 7.82 13.79
C GLY A 276 -23.23 6.99 12.78
N ILE A 277 -23.58 6.99 11.49
CA ILE A 277 -22.90 6.22 10.41
C ILE A 277 -21.38 6.34 10.45
N GLY A 278 -20.85 7.57 10.41
CA GLY A 278 -19.40 7.78 10.44
C GLY A 278 -18.73 7.29 11.73
N ARG A 279 -19.45 7.31 12.86
CA ARG A 279 -18.95 6.74 14.13
C ARG A 279 -18.82 5.24 14.00
N VAL A 280 -19.89 4.58 13.54
CA VAL A 280 -19.95 3.13 13.39
C VAL A 280 -18.84 2.63 12.47
N LEU A 281 -18.68 3.26 11.28
CA LEU A 281 -17.58 2.93 10.36
C LEU A 281 -16.20 3.09 10.99
N HIS A 282 -15.98 4.20 11.68
CA HIS A 282 -14.71 4.47 12.33
C HIS A 282 -14.38 3.46 13.41
N ASP A 283 -15.30 3.24 14.35
CA ASP A 283 -15.08 2.37 15.50
C ASP A 283 -14.84 0.93 15.05
N GLU A 284 -15.61 0.46 14.06
CA GLU A 284 -15.44 -0.85 13.43
C GLU A 284 -14.07 -1.00 12.75
N CYS A 285 -13.70 -0.03 11.90
CA CYS A 285 -12.43 -0.08 11.16
C CYS A 285 -11.22 0.05 12.08
N VAL A 286 -11.27 0.93 13.08
CA VAL A 286 -10.23 1.06 14.11
C VAL A 286 -10.07 -0.23 14.90
N SER A 287 -11.19 -0.84 15.33
CA SER A 287 -11.19 -2.10 16.06
C SER A 287 -10.53 -3.21 15.24
N LYS A 288 -10.93 -3.37 13.98
CA LYS A 288 -10.33 -4.34 13.05
C LYS A 288 -8.84 -4.11 12.87
N LEU A 289 -8.41 -2.88 12.58
CA LEU A 289 -7.00 -2.54 12.39
C LEU A 289 -6.15 -2.83 13.64
N ASN A 290 -6.67 -2.55 14.85
CA ASN A 290 -5.98 -2.80 16.11
C ASN A 290 -5.69 -4.30 16.36
N LYS A 291 -6.51 -5.19 15.80
CA LYS A 291 -6.38 -6.63 16.03
C LYS A 291 -5.49 -7.34 15.02
N ILE A 292 -5.14 -6.67 13.92
CA ILE A 292 -4.23 -7.22 12.92
C ILE A 292 -2.85 -7.41 13.56
N ARG A 293 -2.36 -8.65 13.55
CA ARG A 293 -1.02 -8.97 14.05
C ARG A 293 0.04 -8.12 13.34
N GLY A 294 0.89 -7.48 14.13
CA GLY A 294 1.98 -6.63 13.64
C GLY A 294 1.62 -5.16 13.47
N VAL A 295 0.34 -4.78 13.53
CA VAL A 295 -0.05 -3.36 13.51
C VAL A 295 0.38 -2.71 14.83
N GLY A 296 1.43 -1.89 14.76
CA GLY A 296 1.95 -1.13 15.91
C GLY A 296 1.56 0.35 15.90
N ARG A 297 0.87 0.80 14.84
CA ARG A 297 0.40 2.18 14.66
C ARG A 297 -0.85 2.20 13.80
N ILE A 298 -1.82 3.05 14.17
CA ILE A 298 -2.95 3.42 13.31
C ILE A 298 -2.91 4.91 13.04
N GLN A 299 -3.18 5.30 11.79
CA GLN A 299 -3.18 6.69 11.35
C GLN A 299 -4.46 7.10 10.62
N ILE A 300 -4.74 8.40 10.64
CA ILE A 300 -5.71 9.03 9.74
C ILE A 300 -4.96 9.51 8.51
N GLY A 301 -5.50 9.22 7.33
CA GLY A 301 -4.74 9.24 6.08
C GLY A 301 -4.08 7.88 5.82
N SER A 302 -3.31 7.81 4.75
CA SER A 302 -2.72 6.57 4.25
C SER A 302 -1.29 6.78 3.76
N THR A 303 -0.42 5.80 4.01
CA THR A 303 0.97 5.84 3.58
C THR A 303 1.08 5.65 2.06
N PHE A 304 0.73 4.46 1.58
CA PHE A 304 0.62 4.06 0.17
C PHE A 304 -0.45 2.95 0.04
N PRO A 305 -1.38 3.01 -0.93
CA PRO A 305 -1.64 4.16 -1.79
C PRO A 305 -2.00 5.40 -0.95
N ARG A 306 -1.51 6.58 -1.37
CA ARG A 306 -1.68 7.83 -0.64
C ARG A 306 -2.86 8.61 -1.18
N LEU A 307 -4.05 8.25 -0.70
CA LEU A 307 -5.26 9.01 -0.98
C LEU A 307 -5.19 10.37 -0.28
N LEU A 308 -5.08 10.39 1.04
CA LEU A 308 -4.87 11.61 1.80
C LEU A 308 -3.67 11.38 2.73
N TYR A 309 -2.77 12.36 2.85
CA TYR A 309 -1.65 12.21 3.77
C TYR A 309 -2.13 12.16 5.23
N GLY A 310 -3.12 12.99 5.55
CA GLY A 310 -3.72 13.10 6.87
C GLY A 310 -5.08 13.77 6.79
N LEU A 311 -5.49 14.42 7.88
CA LEU A 311 -6.75 15.16 7.89
C LEU A 311 -6.61 16.48 7.10
N PRO A 312 -7.34 16.70 5.99
CA PRO A 312 -7.20 17.93 5.21
C PRO A 312 -7.60 19.18 6.02
N ALA A 313 -6.76 20.22 5.99
CA ALA A 313 -6.98 21.45 6.75
C ALA A 313 -8.24 22.22 6.32
N THR A 314 -8.68 22.04 5.08
CA THR A 314 -9.88 22.67 4.51
C THR A 314 -11.19 22.02 4.99
N VAL A 315 -11.12 20.88 5.68
CA VAL A 315 -12.30 20.13 6.13
C VAL A 315 -12.45 20.26 7.65
N SER A 316 -13.55 20.89 8.10
CA SER A 316 -13.85 21.11 9.52
C SER A 316 -14.34 19.83 10.22
N THR A 317 -13.47 18.85 10.41
CA THR A 317 -13.76 17.59 11.13
C THR A 317 -12.83 17.31 12.30
N ALA A 318 -11.92 18.22 12.66
CA ALA A 318 -10.96 18.07 13.76
C ALA A 318 -11.67 17.65 15.07
N ASP A 319 -12.66 18.43 15.51
CA ASP A 319 -13.46 18.15 16.72
C ASP A 319 -14.11 16.75 16.73
N TRP A 320 -14.44 16.23 15.55
CA TRP A 320 -15.07 14.91 15.42
C TRP A 320 -14.05 13.80 15.72
N PHE A 321 -12.80 13.96 15.27
CA PHE A 321 -11.71 13.03 15.58
C PHE A 321 -11.23 13.18 17.03
N GLU A 322 -11.16 14.40 17.58
CA GLU A 322 -10.80 14.63 18.99
C GLU A 322 -11.74 13.92 19.96
N LYS A 323 -13.05 14.00 19.71
CA LYS A 323 -14.08 13.30 20.50
C LYS A 323 -13.97 11.76 20.43
N ARG A 324 -13.04 11.23 19.63
CA ARG A 324 -12.74 9.81 19.47
C ARG A 324 -11.31 9.46 19.92
N GLY A 325 -10.64 10.39 20.60
CA GLY A 325 -9.32 10.17 21.19
C GLY A 325 -8.16 10.35 20.22
N TRP A 326 -8.36 11.05 19.11
CA TRP A 326 -7.26 11.47 18.24
C TRP A 326 -6.73 12.83 18.69
N GLU A 327 -5.42 12.95 18.85
CA GLU A 327 -4.75 14.22 19.13
C GLU A 327 -4.51 14.93 17.77
N VAL A 328 -5.11 16.10 17.55
CA VAL A 328 -5.10 16.76 16.22
C VAL A 328 -4.66 18.22 16.24
N ASN A 329 -4.33 18.77 17.41
CA ASN A 329 -4.07 20.19 17.62
C ASN A 329 -2.67 20.46 18.17
N GLU A 330 -1.80 19.46 18.29
CA GLU A 330 -0.41 19.64 18.66
C GLU A 330 0.50 19.71 17.43
N VAL A 331 1.51 20.58 17.45
CA VAL A 331 2.48 20.76 16.36
C VAL A 331 3.64 19.76 16.49
N VAL A 332 3.36 18.56 16.97
CA VAL A 332 4.34 17.46 17.14
C VAL A 332 3.97 16.28 16.24
N PRO A 333 4.92 15.41 15.87
CA PRO A 333 4.66 14.28 14.98
C PRO A 333 3.49 13.42 15.45
N GLY A 334 2.52 13.21 14.54
CA GLY A 334 1.36 12.35 14.80
C GLY A 334 0.22 12.94 15.63
N LYS A 335 0.33 14.20 16.05
CA LYS A 335 -0.69 14.83 16.87
C LYS A 335 -1.29 16.10 16.26
N GLY A 336 -1.11 16.28 14.94
CA GLY A 336 -1.60 17.44 14.22
C GLY A 336 -0.54 18.28 13.50
N ARG A 337 0.73 17.82 13.46
CA ARG A 337 1.79 18.53 12.73
C ARG A 337 1.36 18.80 11.27
N PRO A 338 1.48 20.05 10.78
CA PRO A 338 1.13 20.39 9.40
C PRO A 338 2.06 19.73 8.38
N ILE A 339 1.46 19.08 7.39
CA ILE A 339 2.13 18.48 6.22
C ILE A 339 1.50 19.07 4.97
N SER A 340 2.31 19.41 3.98
CA SER A 340 1.82 20.01 2.75
C SER A 340 2.27 19.23 1.52
N ASP A 341 1.35 19.13 0.57
CA ASP A 341 1.66 18.79 -0.80
C ASP A 341 1.89 20.08 -1.59
N TRP A 342 2.89 20.08 -2.46
CA TRP A 342 3.32 21.25 -3.22
C TRP A 342 3.26 21.01 -4.71
N PHE A 343 3.11 22.10 -5.45
CA PHE A 343 3.07 22.11 -6.90
C PHE A 343 3.97 23.21 -7.45
N LEU A 344 4.81 22.88 -8.42
CA LEU A 344 5.68 23.82 -9.13
C LEU A 344 5.44 23.71 -10.63
N ARG A 345 5.13 24.83 -11.30
CA ARG A 345 5.33 24.95 -12.74
C ARG A 345 6.75 25.40 -13.01
N PHE A 346 7.44 24.75 -13.93
CA PHE A 346 8.84 25.10 -14.21
C PHE A 346 9.00 26.50 -14.81
N ALA A 347 7.97 27.00 -15.49
CA ALA A 347 7.93 28.38 -15.99
C ALA A 347 7.86 29.43 -14.87
N ASP A 348 7.33 29.08 -13.69
CA ASP A 348 7.10 30.01 -12.58
C ASP A 348 8.37 30.26 -11.72
N SER A 349 9.48 29.57 -12.02
CA SER A 349 10.69 29.60 -11.22
C SER A 349 11.91 29.43 -12.12
N PRO A 350 12.80 30.43 -12.29
CA PRO A 350 14.04 30.22 -13.01
C PRO A 350 14.95 29.23 -12.25
N VAL A 351 15.77 28.45 -12.97
CA VAL A 351 16.74 27.54 -12.33
C VAL A 351 17.89 28.37 -11.77
N PRO A 352 18.13 28.39 -10.44
CA PRO A 352 19.23 29.13 -9.88
C PRO A 352 20.57 28.49 -10.24
N GLY A 353 21.57 29.32 -10.57
CA GLY A 353 22.95 28.86 -10.77
C GLY A 353 23.62 28.61 -9.41
N LEU A 354 23.52 27.38 -8.89
CA LEU A 354 24.19 26.99 -7.66
C LEU A 354 25.55 26.35 -7.95
N ALA A 355 26.60 26.79 -7.26
CA ALA A 355 27.86 26.05 -7.26
C ALA A 355 27.64 24.64 -6.65
N SER A 356 28.33 23.64 -7.21
CA SER A 356 28.22 22.23 -6.80
C SER A 356 28.43 22.05 -5.29
N ALA A 357 29.31 22.84 -4.67
CA ALA A 357 29.66 22.72 -3.26
C ALA A 357 30.11 21.30 -2.85
N GLY A 358 30.72 20.56 -3.79
CA GLY A 358 31.14 19.17 -3.58
C GLY A 358 29.99 18.15 -3.69
N LEU A 359 28.77 18.61 -3.99
CA LEU A 359 27.60 17.77 -4.21
C LEU A 359 27.44 17.44 -5.69
N SER A 360 27.08 16.19 -5.97
CA SER A 360 26.66 15.74 -7.29
C SER A 360 25.31 15.02 -7.19
N PHE A 361 24.49 15.16 -8.22
CA PHE A 361 23.17 14.54 -8.29
C PHE A 361 22.99 13.88 -9.64
N ARG A 362 22.48 12.64 -9.64
CA ARG A 362 22.31 11.84 -10.85
C ARG A 362 21.26 10.75 -10.68
N PRO A 363 20.76 10.15 -11.77
CA PRO A 363 19.99 8.92 -11.68
C PRO A 363 20.75 7.82 -10.93
N CYS A 364 20.00 7.02 -10.18
CA CYS A 364 20.47 5.86 -9.45
C CYS A 364 21.03 4.80 -10.41
N GLN A 365 22.16 4.23 -10.02
CA GLN A 365 22.84 3.14 -10.72
C GLN A 365 22.79 1.87 -9.87
N ILE A 366 23.09 0.74 -10.49
CA ILE A 366 23.11 -0.57 -9.81
C ILE A 366 24.02 -0.56 -8.58
N SER A 367 25.15 0.17 -8.65
CA SER A 367 26.10 0.31 -7.53
C SER A 367 25.53 1.08 -6.32
N ASP A 368 24.51 1.92 -6.53
CA ASP A 368 23.91 2.72 -5.47
C ASP A 368 22.70 2.01 -4.83
N ALA A 369 22.10 1.05 -5.54
CA ALA A 369 20.82 0.44 -5.21
C ALA A 369 20.72 0.01 -3.74
N GLN A 370 21.68 -0.78 -3.26
CA GLN A 370 21.67 -1.26 -1.87
C GLN A 370 21.83 -0.11 -0.87
N GLN A 371 22.70 0.87 -1.14
CA GLN A 371 22.92 2.01 -0.25
C GLN A 371 21.67 2.90 -0.14
N VAL A 372 20.93 3.07 -1.25
CA VAL A 372 19.65 3.81 -1.25
C VAL A 372 18.62 3.09 -0.39
N ILE A 373 18.51 1.77 -0.54
CA ILE A 373 17.58 0.96 0.25
C ILE A 373 17.91 1.02 1.74
N ASP A 374 19.19 0.88 2.10
CA ASP A 374 19.65 0.92 3.49
C ASP A 374 19.42 2.32 4.10
N MET A 375 19.74 3.38 3.36
CA MET A 375 19.48 4.75 3.79
C MET A 375 17.99 5.01 3.97
N ALA A 376 17.15 4.61 3.01
CA ALA A 376 15.71 4.77 3.09
C ALA A 376 15.12 4.01 4.30
N SER A 377 15.56 2.77 4.54
CA SER A 377 15.14 1.99 5.70
C SER A 377 15.49 2.71 7.01
N LYS A 378 16.78 3.04 7.20
CA LYS A 378 17.29 3.70 8.40
C LYS A 378 16.60 5.05 8.68
N GLU A 379 16.43 5.87 7.66
CA GLU A 379 15.84 7.21 7.82
C GLU A 379 14.31 7.15 8.00
N SER A 380 13.64 6.17 7.39
CA SER A 380 12.20 5.95 7.59
C SER A 380 11.86 5.58 9.04
N GLU A 381 12.65 4.70 9.65
CA GLU A 381 12.51 4.29 11.05
C GLU A 381 12.73 5.47 12.00
N LYS A 382 13.82 6.23 11.82
CA LYS A 382 14.15 7.39 12.66
C LYS A 382 13.07 8.48 12.62
N LYS A 383 12.49 8.72 11.43
CA LYS A 383 11.61 9.88 11.18
C LYS A 383 10.12 9.55 11.24
N ASN A 384 9.77 8.31 11.57
CA ASN A 384 8.42 7.75 11.46
C ASN A 384 7.81 7.95 10.06
N ASN A 385 8.66 7.98 9.03
CA ASN A 385 8.31 8.19 7.62
C ASN A 385 8.14 6.84 6.94
N PHE A 386 7.18 6.08 7.44
CA PHE A 386 7.01 4.69 7.07
C PHE A 386 6.60 4.50 5.60
N GLY A 387 6.87 3.30 5.05
CA GLY A 387 6.55 2.95 3.66
C GLY A 387 7.53 3.47 2.59
N TRP A 388 8.51 4.29 2.95
CA TRP A 388 9.55 4.73 2.01
C TRP A 388 10.42 3.58 1.52
N TYR A 389 10.81 2.67 2.42
CA TYR A 389 11.55 1.46 2.05
C TYR A 389 10.85 0.68 0.92
N ASP A 390 9.55 0.39 1.08
CA ASP A 390 8.77 -0.34 0.08
C ASP A 390 8.75 0.38 -1.28
N GLN A 391 8.61 1.71 -1.30
CA GLN A 391 8.62 2.47 -2.54
C GLN A 391 9.98 2.43 -3.24
N TYR A 392 11.07 2.62 -2.48
CA TYR A 392 12.41 2.52 -3.04
C TYR A 392 12.71 1.10 -3.54
N ALA A 393 12.37 0.07 -2.76
CA ALA A 393 12.56 -1.34 -3.13
C ALA A 393 11.82 -1.66 -4.44
N LYS A 394 10.51 -1.37 -4.51
CA LYS A 394 9.71 -1.60 -5.73
C LYS A 394 10.24 -0.84 -6.94
N THR A 395 10.67 0.41 -6.75
CA THR A 395 11.16 1.25 -7.85
C THR A 395 12.50 0.73 -8.37
N ILE A 396 13.44 0.42 -7.47
CA ILE A 396 14.77 -0.11 -7.82
C ILE A 396 14.68 -1.51 -8.44
N ASP A 397 13.78 -2.36 -7.97
CA ASP A 397 13.57 -3.71 -8.50
C ASP A 397 12.83 -3.75 -9.85
N SER A 398 12.39 -2.60 -10.35
CA SER A 398 11.67 -2.48 -11.62
C SER A 398 12.54 -1.82 -12.71
N CYS A 399 11.99 -1.68 -13.92
CA CYS A 399 12.64 -0.89 -14.97
C CYS A 399 12.74 0.62 -14.66
N HIS A 400 12.18 1.07 -13.52
CA HIS A 400 12.15 2.46 -13.08
C HIS A 400 13.31 2.86 -12.15
N MET A 401 14.36 2.05 -11.98
CA MET A 401 15.49 2.41 -11.10
C MET A 401 16.06 3.81 -11.39
N SER A 402 16.16 4.20 -12.67
CA SER A 402 16.66 5.52 -13.07
C SER A 402 15.74 6.69 -12.68
N ASP A 403 14.50 6.42 -12.27
CA ASP A 403 13.59 7.44 -11.74
C ASP A 403 13.99 7.87 -10.31
N VAL A 404 14.85 7.11 -9.63
CA VAL A 404 15.47 7.50 -8.36
C VAL A 404 16.63 8.45 -8.64
N ILE A 405 16.58 9.66 -8.10
CA ILE A 405 17.68 10.63 -8.13
C ILE A 405 18.46 10.51 -6.83
N VAL A 406 19.76 10.24 -6.92
CA VAL A 406 20.67 10.17 -5.78
C VAL A 406 21.50 11.44 -5.67
N GLY A 407 21.79 11.87 -4.44
CA GLY A 407 22.68 12.96 -4.10
C GLY A 407 23.91 12.43 -3.37
N LEU A 408 25.09 12.78 -3.87
CA LEU A 408 26.38 12.32 -3.38
C LEU A 408 27.24 13.51 -2.95
N GLU A 409 27.98 13.34 -1.87
CA GLU A 409 29.06 14.22 -1.44
C GLU A 409 30.38 13.47 -1.56
N GLY A 410 31.14 13.73 -2.63
CA GLY A 410 32.14 12.77 -3.10
C GLY A 410 31.48 11.43 -3.46
N ASP A 411 31.90 10.35 -2.80
CA ASP A 411 31.32 9.01 -2.95
C ASP A 411 30.26 8.67 -1.88
N ASN A 412 30.01 9.58 -0.92
CA ASN A 412 29.07 9.35 0.18
C ASN A 412 27.64 9.65 -0.28
N LEU A 413 26.74 8.67 -0.20
CA LEU A 413 25.31 8.86 -0.43
C LEU A 413 24.69 9.68 0.71
N VAL A 414 24.23 10.90 0.39
CA VAL A 414 23.66 11.85 1.36
C VAL A 414 22.19 12.13 1.13
N ALA A 415 21.64 11.84 -0.06
CA ALA A 415 20.22 12.01 -0.33
C ALA A 415 19.70 11.12 -1.46
N ALA A 416 18.38 10.92 -1.48
CA ALA A 416 17.66 10.28 -2.58
C ALA A 416 16.23 10.84 -2.68
N ALA A 417 15.65 10.86 -3.88
CA ALA A 417 14.23 11.09 -4.10
C ALA A 417 13.74 10.23 -5.27
N ILE A 418 12.45 9.89 -5.27
CA ILE A 418 11.82 9.17 -6.39
C ILE A 418 11.07 10.19 -7.25
N THR A 419 11.49 10.35 -8.49
CA THR A 419 10.68 11.03 -9.51
C THR A 419 9.71 10.04 -10.14
N TYR A 420 8.58 10.48 -10.66
CA TYR A 420 7.66 9.57 -11.36
C TYR A 420 6.80 10.31 -12.37
N LEU A 421 6.45 9.62 -13.45
CA LEU A 421 5.53 10.12 -14.47
C LEU A 421 4.20 9.36 -14.34
N PRO A 422 3.05 10.04 -14.51
CA PRO A 422 1.76 9.36 -14.65
C PRO A 422 1.76 8.39 -15.82
N ASP A 423 0.99 7.31 -15.72
CA ASP A 423 0.68 6.37 -16.81
C ASP A 423 1.88 5.64 -17.45
N THR A 424 3.07 5.67 -16.84
CA THR A 424 4.27 4.96 -17.34
C THR A 424 4.50 3.60 -16.69
N GLY A 425 3.59 3.12 -15.83
CA GLY A 425 3.80 1.92 -15.01
C GLY A 425 4.70 2.14 -13.78
N SER A 426 5.05 3.39 -13.45
CA SER A 426 5.86 3.71 -12.28
C SER A 426 5.18 3.25 -10.97
N PRO A 427 5.89 2.52 -10.08
CA PRO A 427 5.33 2.11 -8.79
C PRO A 427 4.82 3.29 -7.95
N CYS A 428 5.55 4.41 -7.92
CA CYS A 428 5.12 5.61 -7.21
C CYS A 428 3.86 6.23 -7.84
N ALA A 429 3.75 6.26 -9.17
CA ALA A 429 2.56 6.78 -9.85
C ALA A 429 1.30 5.93 -9.56
N ALA A 430 1.48 4.61 -9.40
CA ALA A 430 0.38 3.72 -9.01
C ALA A 430 -0.13 4.00 -7.59
N ASP A 431 0.72 4.52 -6.71
CA ASP A 431 0.42 4.79 -5.31
C ASP A 431 0.07 6.25 -5.00
N ILE A 432 0.47 7.20 -5.84
CA ILE A 432 0.28 8.65 -5.63
C ILE A 432 -0.35 9.25 -6.89
N PRO A 433 -1.68 9.44 -6.92
CA PRO A 433 -2.40 9.76 -8.17
C PRO A 433 -2.35 11.24 -8.54
N TRP A 434 -1.87 12.11 -7.65
CA TRP A 434 -2.15 13.55 -7.71
C TRP A 434 -1.43 14.27 -8.84
N SER A 435 -0.22 13.85 -9.24
CA SER A 435 0.45 14.42 -10.41
C SER A 435 -0.38 14.24 -11.68
N GLY A 436 -0.87 13.03 -11.93
CA GLY A 436 -1.75 12.72 -13.07
C GLY A 436 -3.11 13.44 -12.99
N ALA A 437 -3.68 13.56 -11.79
CA ALA A 437 -4.93 14.29 -11.57
C ALA A 437 -4.80 15.81 -11.80
N ILE A 438 -3.63 16.40 -11.54
CA ILE A 438 -3.37 17.82 -11.78
C ILE A 438 -3.24 18.12 -13.28
N GLY A 439 -2.58 17.23 -14.04
CA GLY A 439 -2.58 17.31 -15.51
C GLY A 439 -1.45 16.56 -16.21
N LEU A 440 -1.63 16.30 -17.51
CA LEU A 440 -0.78 15.45 -18.36
C LEU A 440 0.70 15.85 -18.46
N GLY A 441 1.06 17.09 -18.10
CA GLY A 441 2.45 17.58 -18.13
C GLY A 441 3.10 17.69 -16.75
N ILE A 442 2.45 17.14 -15.72
CA ILE A 442 2.91 17.23 -14.34
C ILE A 442 3.43 15.87 -13.89
N ALA A 443 4.71 15.82 -13.54
CA ALA A 443 5.32 14.67 -12.91
C ALA A 443 5.27 14.78 -11.39
N GLY A 444 5.66 13.73 -10.68
CA GLY A 444 5.74 13.73 -9.22
C GLY A 444 7.16 13.54 -8.70
N VAL A 445 7.37 13.97 -7.47
CA VAL A 445 8.56 13.74 -6.66
C VAL A 445 8.11 13.30 -5.27
N SER A 446 8.52 12.11 -4.84
CA SER A 446 8.16 11.53 -3.54
C SER A 446 9.38 10.99 -2.79
N CYS A 447 9.13 10.53 -1.57
CA CYS A 447 10.09 9.81 -0.73
C CYS A 447 11.43 10.53 -0.55
N ILE A 448 11.42 11.87 -0.47
CA ILE A 448 12.63 12.70 -0.34
C ILE A 448 13.37 12.33 0.96
N CYS A 449 14.45 11.57 0.80
CA CYS A 449 15.27 11.04 1.86
C CYS A 449 16.58 11.82 1.90
N ILE A 450 16.91 12.40 3.05
CA ILE A 450 18.18 13.07 3.28
C ILE A 450 18.78 12.46 4.54
N LYS A 451 20.03 12.02 4.44
CA LYS A 451 20.84 11.50 5.55
C LYS A 451 20.89 12.56 6.66
N GLY A 452 20.93 12.14 7.93
CA GLY A 452 20.96 13.07 9.07
C GLY A 452 19.62 13.65 9.56
N GLY A 453 19.62 14.01 10.84
CA GLY A 453 18.51 14.54 11.64
C GLY A 453 17.92 13.51 12.59
N SER A 454 18.28 13.59 13.88
CA SER A 454 17.60 12.87 14.95
C SER A 454 16.39 13.66 15.41
N SER A 455 15.21 13.05 15.38
CA SER A 455 14.16 13.45 16.32
C SER A 455 14.56 12.93 17.71
N ARG A 456 15.42 13.64 18.45
CA ARG A 456 15.62 13.39 19.88
C ARG A 456 14.34 13.78 20.64
N PHE A 457 13.40 12.85 20.72
CA PHE A 457 12.38 12.85 21.77
C PHE A 457 12.82 11.86 22.86
N LEU A 458 13.85 12.25 23.61
CA LEU A 458 14.16 11.79 24.97
C LEU A 458 15.35 12.62 25.46
N GLU A 459 15.02 13.73 26.12
CA GLU A 459 15.66 14.31 27.33
C GLU A 459 15.47 15.82 27.36
N VAL A 460 14.50 16.25 28.18
CA VAL A 460 14.51 17.58 28.77
C VAL A 460 15.66 17.62 29.76
N VAL A 461 16.77 18.29 29.45
CA VAL A 461 17.52 19.14 30.40
C VAL A 461 18.26 20.24 29.62
N PHE A 462 17.79 21.47 29.81
CA PHE A 462 18.46 22.77 29.66
C PHE A 462 19.88 22.80 29.03
N SER A 463 19.98 23.23 27.76
CA SER A 463 21.10 24.05 27.26
C SER A 463 20.68 24.77 25.99
N ALA A 464 20.96 26.07 25.90
CA ALA A 464 20.51 26.97 24.84
C ALA A 464 21.37 26.91 23.55
N ASP A 465 22.17 25.86 23.35
CA ASP A 465 23.14 25.77 22.24
C ASP A 465 22.84 24.68 21.18
N SER A 466 21.66 24.05 21.18
CA SER A 466 21.37 22.93 20.26
C SER A 466 20.78 23.34 18.89
N PHE A 467 21.39 24.29 18.21
CA PHE A 467 21.16 24.50 16.77
C PHE A 467 22.33 23.89 16.01
N LEU A 468 22.07 22.76 15.33
CA LEU A 468 22.80 22.11 14.22
C LEU A 468 22.76 20.58 14.44
N ASP A 469 21.81 19.92 13.78
CA ASP A 469 21.62 18.46 13.81
C ASP A 469 21.90 17.89 12.41
N ASP A 470 23.06 18.26 11.85
CA ASP A 470 23.61 17.67 10.63
C ASP A 470 24.28 16.33 10.98
N ASP A 471 24.19 15.32 10.10
CA ASP A 471 24.90 14.05 10.27
C ASP A 471 26.41 14.35 10.33
N PRO A 472 27.21 13.78 11.26
CA PRO A 472 28.65 14.02 11.30
C PRO A 472 29.37 13.63 10.00
N ASP A 473 28.75 12.76 9.19
CA ASP A 473 29.25 12.36 7.88
C ASP A 473 28.81 13.29 6.73
N MET A 474 28.07 14.36 6.99
CA MET A 474 27.65 15.36 6.00
C MET A 474 28.38 16.68 6.20
N VAL A 475 29.08 17.14 5.16
CA VAL A 475 29.75 18.44 5.14
C VAL A 475 28.76 19.56 4.79
N ASN A 476 27.84 19.29 3.87
CA ASN A 476 26.80 20.24 3.48
C ASN A 476 25.55 20.16 4.38
N ARG A 477 24.97 21.33 4.68
CA ARG A 477 23.72 21.46 5.45
C ARG A 477 22.55 20.76 4.76
N ARG A 478 21.64 20.20 5.55
CA ARG A 478 20.48 19.46 5.03
C ARG A 478 19.58 20.25 4.06
N ASP A 479 19.33 21.53 4.33
CA ASP A 479 18.52 22.41 3.48
C ASP A 479 19.18 22.66 2.11
N SER A 480 20.50 22.83 2.11
CA SER A 480 21.35 22.96 0.94
C SER A 480 21.29 21.71 0.04
N VAL A 481 21.30 20.52 0.66
CA VAL A 481 21.17 19.22 -0.03
C VAL A 481 19.76 19.02 -0.58
N ALA A 482 18.72 19.31 0.22
CA ALA A 482 17.31 19.21 -0.18
C ALA A 482 17.00 20.07 -1.41
N THR A 483 17.46 21.33 -1.37
CA THR A 483 17.30 22.32 -2.45
C THR A 483 17.89 21.80 -3.75
N ARG A 484 19.14 21.33 -3.72
CA ARG A 484 19.81 20.83 -4.92
C ARG A 484 19.20 19.53 -5.43
N LEU A 485 18.78 18.63 -4.54
CA LEU A 485 18.06 17.42 -4.94
C LEU A 485 16.78 17.74 -5.71
N LEU A 486 15.97 18.68 -5.21
CA LEU A 486 14.74 19.12 -5.88
C LEU A 486 15.01 19.79 -7.23
N LEU A 487 16.09 20.57 -7.34
CA LEU A 487 16.52 21.15 -8.62
C LEU A 487 16.95 20.08 -9.63
N SER A 488 17.68 19.06 -9.18
CA SER A 488 18.07 17.92 -10.02
C SER A 488 16.86 17.07 -10.44
N CYS A 489 15.90 16.85 -9.54
CA CYS A 489 14.62 16.21 -9.90
C CYS A 489 13.90 17.03 -10.98
N ARG A 490 13.78 18.34 -10.79
CA ARG A 490 13.20 19.25 -11.78
C ARG A 490 13.92 19.16 -13.13
N GLN A 491 15.25 19.19 -13.13
CA GLN A 491 16.03 19.11 -14.37
C GLN A 491 15.75 17.79 -15.10
N SER A 492 15.84 16.65 -14.40
CA SER A 492 15.56 15.33 -14.96
C SER A 492 14.14 15.23 -15.54
N LEU A 493 13.15 15.76 -14.83
CA LEU A 493 11.76 15.78 -15.29
C LEU A 493 11.57 16.72 -16.51
N SER A 494 12.24 17.87 -16.53
CA SER A 494 12.21 18.80 -17.66
C SER A 494 12.84 18.20 -18.92
N GLU A 495 13.94 17.46 -18.78
CA GLU A 495 14.59 16.74 -19.89
C GLU A 495 13.67 15.64 -20.46
N ARG A 496 12.76 15.10 -19.63
CA ARG A 496 11.70 14.16 -20.03
C ARG A 496 10.43 14.85 -20.55
N GLY A 497 10.47 16.17 -20.78
CA GLY A 497 9.39 16.94 -21.38
C GLY A 497 8.29 17.38 -20.42
N MET A 498 8.48 17.22 -19.10
CA MET A 498 7.50 17.69 -18.11
C MET A 498 7.58 19.21 -17.94
N VAL A 499 6.44 19.82 -17.64
CA VAL A 499 6.33 21.30 -17.48
C VAL A 499 6.13 21.73 -16.03
N GLY A 500 5.97 20.76 -15.13
CA GLY A 500 5.88 21.00 -13.70
C GLY A 500 6.03 19.72 -12.90
N MET A 501 6.12 19.87 -11.59
CA MET A 501 6.20 18.75 -10.65
C MET A 501 5.32 18.95 -9.42
N PHE A 502 4.76 17.85 -8.96
CA PHE A 502 4.04 17.70 -7.70
C PHE A 502 4.97 17.07 -6.66
N VAL A 503 4.98 17.59 -5.44
CA VAL A 503 5.82 17.07 -4.35
C VAL A 503 4.93 16.75 -3.15
N ASP A 504 4.81 15.47 -2.80
CA ASP A 504 3.91 15.02 -1.75
C ASP A 504 4.54 15.01 -0.36
N GLY A 505 3.69 15.24 0.65
CA GLY A 505 3.96 14.85 2.03
C GLY A 505 5.11 15.59 2.70
N VAL A 506 5.35 16.84 2.32
CA VAL A 506 6.48 17.61 2.84
C VAL A 506 6.12 18.20 4.19
N LYS A 507 6.95 17.88 5.20
CA LYS A 507 6.82 18.44 6.55
C LYS A 507 7.00 19.95 6.47
N SER A 508 6.13 20.69 7.16
CA SER A 508 6.22 22.15 7.26
C SER A 508 7.38 22.54 8.18
N ASP A 509 8.60 22.27 7.74
CA ASP A 509 9.79 22.90 8.29
C ASP A 509 10.00 24.19 7.49
N PRO A 510 9.96 25.38 8.13
CA PRO A 510 10.14 26.65 7.45
C PRO A 510 11.46 26.78 6.68
N ASN A 511 12.43 25.87 6.86
CA ASN A 511 13.78 26.00 6.29
C ASN A 511 14.02 25.27 4.95
N VAL A 512 13.30 24.19 4.65
CA VAL A 512 13.56 23.36 3.45
C VAL A 512 13.13 24.08 2.15
N PHE A 513 12.10 24.92 2.22
CA PHE A 513 11.65 25.74 1.07
C PHE A 513 12.03 27.21 1.16
N SER A 514 12.41 27.72 2.33
CA SER A 514 12.88 29.12 2.44
C SER A 514 14.24 29.34 1.78
N SER A 515 15.03 28.28 1.61
CA SER A 515 16.30 28.28 0.85
C SER A 515 16.12 28.22 -0.67
N LEU A 516 14.93 27.84 -1.16
CA LEU A 516 14.63 27.81 -2.59
C LEU A 516 14.27 29.19 -3.16
N GLY A 517 13.99 30.20 -2.34
CA GLY A 517 13.78 31.58 -2.80
C GLY A 517 13.07 32.48 -1.80
N LYS A 518 13.85 33.24 -1.02
CA LYS A 518 13.43 34.58 -0.56
C LYS A 518 13.97 35.58 -1.56
N GLU A 519 13.20 35.93 -2.60
CA GLU A 519 13.38 37.25 -3.19
C GLU A 519 12.49 38.23 -2.45
N GLN A 520 13.11 39.32 -2.02
CA GLN A 520 12.49 40.43 -1.30
C GLN A 520 11.40 41.06 -2.18
N PHE A 521 10.14 40.90 -1.80
CA PHE A 521 9.11 41.86 -2.17
C PHE A 521 8.61 42.53 -0.89
N TYR A 522 9.26 43.66 -0.57
CA TYR A 522 8.70 44.65 0.33
C TYR A 522 7.56 45.37 -0.41
N ASP A 523 6.37 45.34 0.20
CA ASP A 523 5.25 46.28 0.03
C ASP A 523 4.45 46.22 -1.29
N MET A 524 3.17 45.81 -1.24
CA MET A 524 2.03 46.73 -1.05
C MET A 524 0.67 46.01 -1.20
N SER A 525 -0.10 46.01 -0.11
CA SER A 525 -1.56 45.89 0.04
C SER A 525 -2.42 45.11 -0.98
N ASN A 526 -3.22 44.17 -0.45
CA ASN A 526 -4.42 43.52 -1.02
C ASN A 526 -4.24 42.42 -2.09
N ALA A 527 -3.90 41.20 -1.63
CA ALA A 527 -4.40 39.95 -2.20
C ALA A 527 -4.37 38.85 -1.12
N MET A 528 -5.43 38.05 -1.02
CA MET A 528 -5.55 36.99 -0.02
C MET A 528 -4.37 36.00 -0.08
N ALA A 529 -3.57 35.97 1.00
CA ALA A 529 -2.84 34.85 1.60
C ALA A 529 -2.39 33.67 0.70
N ASN A 530 -1.68 33.94 -0.40
CA ASN A 530 -0.92 32.93 -1.15
C ASN A 530 0.57 33.06 -0.82
N GLU A 531 1.02 32.44 0.27
CA GLU A 531 2.45 32.30 0.58
C GLU A 531 3.06 31.21 -0.32
N GLY A 532 3.57 31.60 -1.49
CA GLY A 532 4.36 30.75 -2.39
C GLY A 532 5.86 31.00 -2.22
N PHE A 533 6.64 29.93 -2.03
CA PHE A 533 8.10 29.97 -1.95
C PHE A 533 8.68 29.56 -3.31
N ALA A 534 9.56 30.37 -3.93
CA ALA A 534 10.33 29.97 -5.12
C ALA A 534 9.51 29.44 -6.33
N GLY A 535 8.28 29.92 -6.52
CA GLY A 535 7.35 29.44 -7.54
C GLY A 535 6.56 28.18 -7.16
N PHE A 536 6.86 27.53 -6.03
CA PHE A 536 6.01 26.48 -5.47
C PHE A 536 4.75 27.09 -4.88
N ARG A 537 3.63 26.44 -5.17
CA ARG A 537 2.31 26.74 -4.63
C ARG A 537 1.85 25.56 -3.79
N ARG A 538 1.29 25.83 -2.62
CA ARG A 538 0.70 24.77 -1.79
C ARG A 538 -0.51 24.20 -2.52
N TRP A 539 -0.54 22.89 -2.70
CA TRP A 539 -1.64 22.19 -3.36
C TRP A 539 -2.67 21.70 -2.33
N ALA A 540 -2.19 21.08 -1.26
CA ALA A 540 -3.01 20.66 -0.13
C ALA A 540 -2.23 20.77 1.18
N GLU A 541 -2.95 20.95 2.29
CA GLU A 541 -2.41 20.95 3.64
C GLU A 541 -3.20 19.96 4.49
N TYR A 542 -2.48 19.20 5.33
CA TYR A 542 -3.04 18.18 6.19
C TYR A 542 -2.46 18.28 7.60
N LYS A 543 -3.23 17.77 8.56
CA LYS A 543 -2.75 17.44 9.90
C LYS A 543 -2.35 15.97 9.94
N GLU A 544 -1.07 15.71 10.21
CA GLU A 544 -0.56 14.34 10.44
C GLU A 544 -1.02 13.82 11.80
N ILE A 545 -1.83 12.76 11.80
CA ILE A 545 -2.47 12.22 13.00
C ILE A 545 -2.31 10.69 13.04
N TRP A 546 -1.75 10.17 14.12
CA TRP A 546 -1.59 8.74 14.36
C TRP A 546 -1.44 8.42 15.85
N ARG A 547 -1.68 7.16 16.21
CA ARG A 547 -1.44 6.63 17.55
C ARG A 547 -0.78 5.27 17.49
N LYS A 548 -0.01 4.93 18.52
CA LYS A 548 0.54 3.58 18.70
C LYS A 548 -0.55 2.62 19.18
N VAL A 549 -0.42 1.35 18.82
CA VAL A 549 -1.32 0.26 19.23
C VAL A 549 -0.64 -0.58 20.29
#